data_AF-A0A7V6R5X3-F1
#
_entry.id   AF-A0A7V6R5X3-F1
#
_cell.length_a   1.000
_cell.length_b   1.000
_cell.length_c   1.000
_cell.angle_alpha   90.00
_cell.angle_beta   90.00
_cell.angle_gamma   90.00
#
_symmetry.space_group_name_H-M   'P 1'
#
loop_
_entity.id
_entity.type
_entity.pdbx_description
1 polymer ?
#
loop_
_entity_poly.entity_id
_entity_poly.type
_entity_poly.pdbx_seq_one_letter_code
_entity_poly.pdbx_strand_id
1 'polypeptide(L)'
;SLVPIAGIGSSLGPYMAIFGLIFEIRELIYIGIILFTAAVAFYLVTLPVEFNASSRAIRTLETAGILAADEIAPAKKVLRAAAMTYVASAAVAIASLLRLVLLTRRRND
;
A
#
# COMPACT_ATOMS: atom_id res chain seq x y z
N SER A 1 -1.95 -18.00 6.87
CA SER A 1 -1.33 -16.66 6.82
C SER A 1 -1.75 -15.98 5.51
N LEU A 2 -2.25 -14.73 5.56
CA LEU A 2 -2.65 -13.96 4.35
C LEU A 2 -1.45 -13.38 3.57
N VAL A 3 -0.27 -13.40 4.19
CA VAL A 3 1.00 -12.87 3.67
C VAL A 3 1.39 -13.38 2.28
N PRO A 4 1.26 -14.68 1.94
CA PRO A 4 1.64 -15.17 0.60
C PRO A 4 0.71 -14.65 -0.49
N ILE A 5 -0.59 -14.55 -0.19
CA ILE A 5 -1.62 -14.11 -1.13
C ILE A 5 -1.45 -12.61 -1.44
N ALA A 6 -1.14 -11.81 -0.43
CA ALA A 6 -0.82 -10.40 -0.61
C ALA A 6 0.49 -10.19 -1.41
N GLY A 7 1.52 -11.00 -1.15
CA GLY A 7 2.79 -10.95 -1.89
C GLY A 7 2.63 -11.28 -3.37
N ILE A 8 1.90 -12.35 -3.69
CA ILE A 8 1.59 -12.76 -5.07
C ILE A 8 0.69 -11.73 -5.74
N GLY A 9 -0.38 -11.28 -5.07
CA GLY A 9 -1.32 -10.31 -5.63
C GLY A 9 -0.68 -8.95 -5.92
N SER A 10 0.24 -8.48 -5.07
CA SER A 10 0.89 -7.18 -5.24
C SER A 10 2.03 -7.19 -6.26
N SER A 11 2.73 -8.32 -6.38
CA SER A 11 3.80 -8.47 -7.37
C SER A 11 3.27 -8.83 -8.75
N LEU A 12 2.28 -9.73 -8.88
CA LEU A 12 1.81 -10.21 -10.18
C LEU A 12 0.54 -9.52 -10.67
N GLY A 13 -0.36 -9.09 -9.79
CA GLY A 13 -1.66 -8.52 -10.16
C GLY A 13 -1.58 -7.34 -11.14
N PRO A 14 -0.77 -6.29 -10.85
CA PRO A 14 -0.60 -5.15 -11.76
C PRO A 14 -0.03 -5.56 -13.13
N TYR A 15 0.99 -6.43 -13.17
CA TYR A 15 1.58 -6.87 -14.44
C TYR A 15 0.61 -7.71 -15.24
N MET A 16 -0.14 -8.61 -14.60
CA MET A 16 -1.17 -9.42 -15.26
C MET A 16 -2.26 -8.52 -15.86
N ALA A 17 -2.74 -7.51 -15.12
CA ALA A 17 -3.72 -6.57 -15.63
C ALA A 17 -3.18 -5.76 -16.84
N ILE A 18 -1.92 -5.31 -16.77
CA ILE A 18 -1.27 -4.57 -17.87
C ILE A 18 -1.04 -5.47 -19.09
N PHE A 19 -0.54 -6.70 -18.92
CA PHE A 19 -0.37 -7.64 -20.03
C PHE A 19 -1.70 -8.02 -20.67
N GLY A 20 -2.74 -8.23 -19.87
CA GLY A 20 -4.09 -8.42 -20.39
C GLY A 20 -4.57 -7.22 -21.22
N LEU A 21 -4.24 -5.99 -20.80
CA LEU A 21 -4.54 -4.79 -21.57
C LEU A 21 -3.75 -4.71 -22.89
N ILE A 22 -2.46 -5.05 -22.89
CA ILE A 22 -1.60 -5.01 -24.08
C ILE A 22 -2.03 -6.07 -25.12
N PHE A 23 -2.28 -7.30 -24.67
CA PHE A 23 -2.63 -8.43 -25.55
C PHE A 23 -4.14 -8.61 -25.75
N GLU A 24 -4.95 -7.71 -25.20
CA GLU A 24 -6.42 -7.71 -25.30
C GLU A 24 -7.11 -8.96 -24.72
N ILE A 25 -6.45 -9.64 -23.78
CA ILE A 25 -6.97 -10.86 -23.15
C ILE A 25 -7.86 -10.48 -21.95
N ARG A 26 -9.18 -10.43 -22.17
CA ARG A 26 -10.17 -10.03 -21.15
C ARG A 26 -10.05 -10.81 -19.83
N GLU A 27 -9.91 -12.14 -19.89
CA GLU A 27 -9.79 -12.99 -18.70
C GLU A 27 -8.56 -12.61 -17.85
N LEU A 28 -7.43 -12.33 -18.52
CA LEU A 28 -6.19 -11.95 -17.86
C LEU A 28 -6.30 -10.59 -17.16
N ILE A 29 -7.02 -9.65 -17.76
CA ILE A 29 -7.33 -8.35 -17.15
C ILE A 29 -8.11 -8.54 -15.86
N TYR A 30 -9.21 -9.30 -15.89
CA TYR A 30 -10.06 -9.51 -14.71
C TYR A 30 -9.34 -10.26 -13.59
N ILE A 31 -8.58 -11.31 -13.92
CA ILE A 31 -7.76 -12.03 -12.94
C ILE A 31 -6.74 -11.07 -12.30
N GLY A 32 -6.05 -10.26 -13.10
CA GLY A 32 -5.10 -9.26 -12.62
C GLY A 32 -5.75 -8.23 -11.69
N ILE A 33 -6.94 -7.72 -12.03
CA ILE A 33 -7.69 -6.78 -11.21
C ILE A 33 -8.11 -7.42 -9.88
N ILE A 34 -8.61 -8.66 -9.88
CA ILE A 34 -9.01 -9.38 -8.66
C ILE A 34 -7.81 -9.55 -7.73
N LEU A 35 -6.68 -10.04 -8.28
CA LEU A 35 -5.44 -10.23 -7.52
C LEU A 35 -4.92 -8.91 -6.94
N PHE A 36 -4.92 -7.84 -7.74
CA PHE A 36 -4.47 -6.54 -7.27
C PHE A 36 -5.42 -5.93 -6.24
N THR A 37 -6.74 -6.14 -6.38
CA THR A 37 -7.74 -5.73 -5.38
C THR A 37 -7.50 -6.43 -4.04
N ALA A 38 -7.21 -7.74 -4.05
CA ALA A 38 -6.88 -8.48 -2.83
C ALA A 38 -5.62 -7.93 -2.15
N ALA A 39 -4.60 -7.56 -2.92
CA ALA A 39 -3.39 -6.92 -2.39
C ALA A 39 -3.65 -5.53 -1.80
N VAL A 40 -4.42 -4.68 -2.48
CA VAL A 40 -4.81 -3.35 -1.98
C VAL A 40 -5.64 -3.47 -0.70
N ALA A 41 -6.60 -4.40 -0.65
CA ALA A 41 -7.38 -4.68 0.55
C ALA A 41 -6.49 -5.10 1.72
N PHE A 42 -5.50 -5.97 1.46
CA PHE A 42 -4.54 -6.36 2.49
C PHE A 42 -3.74 -5.15 3.01
N TYR A 43 -3.24 -4.28 2.14
CA TYR A 43 -2.54 -3.06 2.56
C TYR A 43 -3.39 -2.17 3.45
N LEU A 44 -4.69 -2.02 3.15
CA LEU A 44 -5.60 -1.24 3.97
C LEU A 44 -5.84 -1.87 5.35
N VAL A 45 -5.94 -3.19 5.42
CA VAL A 45 -6.11 -3.91 6.69
C VAL A 45 -4.85 -3.86 7.55
N THR A 46 -3.65 -3.82 6.95
CA THR A 46 -2.38 -3.73 7.69
C THR A 46 -1.98 -2.30 8.03
N LEU A 47 -2.53 -1.30 7.36
CA LEU A 47 -2.21 0.11 7.60
C LEU A 47 -2.37 0.58 9.08
N PRO A 48 -3.39 0.12 9.85
CA PRO A 48 -3.49 0.44 11.27
C PRO A 48 -2.31 -0.08 12.11
N VAL A 49 -1.74 -1.25 11.77
CA VAL A 49 -0.62 -1.79 12.55
C VAL A 49 0.66 -0.99 12.34
N GLU A 50 0.85 -0.41 11.15
CA GLU A 50 1.96 0.50 10.83
C GLU A 50 1.85 1.82 11.61
N PHE A 51 0.65 2.38 11.74
CA PHE A 51 0.42 3.56 12.59
C PHE A 51 0.68 3.28 14.08
N ASN A 52 0.30 2.09 14.55
CA ASN A 52 0.57 1.68 15.91
C ASN A 52 2.08 1.53 16.15
N ALA A 53 2.82 0.97 15.19
CA ALA A 53 4.28 0.87 15.24
C ALA A 53 4.94 2.25 15.34
N SER A 54 4.53 3.22 14.50
CA SER A 54 5.01 4.60 14.57
C SER A 54 4.72 5.26 15.94
N SER A 55 3.51 5.08 16.46
CA SER A 55 3.11 5.61 17.78
C SER A 55 3.93 5.00 18.92
N ARG A 56 4.23 3.70 18.84
CA ARG A 56 5.08 3.00 19.82
C ARG A 56 6.52 3.49 19.75
N ALA A 57 7.07 3.68 18.55
CA ALA A 57 8.42 4.19 18.35
C ALA A 57 8.60 5.59 18.96
N ILE A 58 7.60 6.47 18.79
CA ILE A 58 7.60 7.81 19.42
C ILE A 58 7.67 7.71 20.94
N ARG A 59 6.88 6.82 21.57
CA ARG A 59 6.93 6.62 23.03
C ARG A 59 8.29 6.08 23.48
N THR A 60 8.85 5.13 22.73
CA THR A 60 10.19 4.61 23.01
C THR A 60 11.24 5.73 22.97
N LEU A 61 11.18 6.65 22.00
CA LEU A 61 12.10 7.79 21.92
C LEU A 61 12.02 8.71 23.15
N GLU A 62 10.83 8.93 23.70
CA GLU A 62 10.65 9.74 24.92
C GLU A 62 11.25 9.07 26.15
N THR A 63 11.22 7.74 26.22
CA THR A 63 11.61 6.99 27.43
C THR A 63 13.03 6.42 27.38
N ALA A 64 13.64 6.32 26.19
CA ALA A 64 14.92 5.62 26.04
C ALA A 64 16.16 6.43 26.46
N GLY A 65 16.01 7.74 26.70
CA GLY A 65 17.13 8.61 27.08
C GLY A 65 18.22 8.77 26.01
N ILE A 66 17.91 8.42 24.75
CA ILE A 66 18.86 8.45 23.62
C ILE A 66 18.97 9.85 23.01
N LEU A 67 17.96 10.70 23.18
CA LEU A 67 17.87 12.04 22.60
C LEU A 67 17.83 13.11 23.68
N ALA A 68 18.43 14.27 23.40
CA ALA A 68 18.25 15.46 24.22
C ALA A 68 16.81 16.00 24.10
N ALA A 69 16.36 16.77 25.10
CA ALA A 69 14.97 17.21 25.19
C ALA A 69 14.53 18.07 23.97
N ASP A 70 15.45 18.83 23.40
CA ASP A 70 15.28 19.64 22.20
C ASP A 70 15.24 18.82 20.89
N GLU A 71 15.79 17.60 20.90
CA GLU A 71 15.80 16.68 19.74
C GLU A 71 14.53 15.81 19.63
N ILE A 72 13.76 15.66 20.72
CA ILE A 72 12.55 14.83 20.75
C ILE A 72 11.48 15.35 19.78
N ALA A 73 11.23 16.66 19.77
CA ALA A 73 10.23 17.27 18.90
C ALA A 73 10.53 17.09 17.40
N PRO A 74 11.74 17.39 16.89
CA PRO A 74 12.09 17.13 15.50
C PRO A 74 12.09 15.63 15.16
N ALA A 75 12.54 14.75 16.06
CA ALA A 75 12.51 13.30 15.83
C ALA A 75 11.08 12.77 15.63
N LYS A 76 10.12 13.22 16.46
CA LYS A 76 8.69 12.89 16.28
C LYS A 76 8.14 13.33 14.94
N LYS A 77 8.53 14.53 14.47
CA LYS A 77 8.10 15.06 13.17
C LYS A 77 8.57 14.16 12.03
N VAL A 78 9.83 13.72 12.08
CA VAL A 78 10.40 12.80 11.09
C VAL A 78 9.70 11.44 11.13
N LEU A 79 9.47 10.85 12.31
CA LEU A 79 8.76 9.58 12.43
C LEU A 79 7.32 9.61 11.92
N ARG A 80 6.60 10.72 12.15
CA ARG A 80 5.26 10.92 11.60
C ARG A 80 5.30 11.05 10.08
N ALA A 81 6.26 11.80 9.54
CA ALA A 81 6.44 11.92 8.10
C ALA A 81 6.79 10.56 7.46
N ALA A 82 7.63 9.76 8.10
CA ALA A 82 7.94 8.40 7.66
C ALA A 82 6.68 7.51 7.61
N ALA A 83 5.82 7.55 8.63
CA ALA A 83 4.56 6.80 8.62
C ALA A 83 3.60 7.24 7.49
N MET A 84 3.59 8.53 7.15
CA MET A 84 2.81 9.04 6.03
C MET A 84 3.25 8.48 4.67
N THR A 85 4.49 8.01 4.52
CA THR A 85 4.93 7.36 3.27
C THR A 85 4.19 6.04 3.00
N TYR A 86 3.81 5.31 4.04
CA TYR A 86 2.99 4.11 3.91
C TYR A 86 1.57 4.45 3.45
N VAL A 87 1.00 5.52 4.01
CA VAL A 87 -0.32 6.04 3.61
C VAL A 87 -0.32 6.50 2.15
N ALA A 88 0.73 7.22 1.73
CA ALA A 88 0.90 7.64 0.35
C ALA A 88 0.99 6.44 -0.59
N SER A 89 1.74 5.40 -0.22
CA SER A 89 1.87 4.17 -1.00
C SER A 89 0.52 3.45 -1.15
N ALA A 90 -0.27 3.36 -0.07
CA ALA A 90 -1.61 2.78 -0.12
C ALA A 90 -2.56 3.60 -1.03
N ALA A 91 -2.50 4.94 -0.95
CA ALA A 91 -3.31 5.81 -1.81
C ALA A 91 -2.95 5.66 -3.29
N VAL A 92 -1.65 5.57 -3.63
CA VAL A 92 -1.17 5.32 -5.00
C VAL A 92 -1.64 3.95 -5.50
N ALA A 93 -1.61 2.92 -4.65
CA ALA A 93 -2.10 1.59 -5.01
C ALA A 93 -3.61 1.61 -5.33
N ILE A 94 -4.43 2.30 -4.51
CA ILE A 94 -5.86 2.51 -4.78
C ILE A 94 -6.07 3.26 -6.09
N ALA A 95 -5.37 4.38 -6.31
CA ALA A 95 -5.51 5.17 -7.52
C ALA A 95 -5.15 4.35 -8.78
N SER A 96 -4.12 3.51 -8.67
CA SER A 96 -3.70 2.60 -9.75
C SER A 96 -4.76 1.54 -10.04
N LEU A 97 -5.38 0.96 -9.01
CA LEU A 97 -6.48 0.01 -9.16
C LEU A 97 -7.69 0.65 -9.83
N LEU A 98 -8.10 1.84 -9.36
CA LEU A 98 -9.19 2.61 -9.96
C LEU A 98 -8.91 2.90 -11.43
N ARG A 99 -7.68 3.30 -11.76
CA ARG A 99 -7.25 3.54 -13.15
C ARG A 99 -7.43 2.28 -14.01
N LEU A 100 -7.01 1.11 -13.54
CA LEU A 100 -7.16 -0.15 -14.27
C LEU A 100 -8.64 -0.51 -14.51
N VAL A 101 -9.50 -0.33 -13.51
CA VAL A 101 -10.95 -0.57 -13.64
C VAL A 101 -11.58 0.37 -14.65
N LEU A 102 -11.25 1.67 -14.60
CA LEU A 102 -11.77 2.67 -15.55
C LEU A 102 -11.32 2.41 -16.99
N LEU A 103 -10.06 2.04 -17.20
CA LEU A 103 -9.55 1.67 -18.52
C LEU A 103 -10.26 0.42 -19.07
N THR A 104 -10.51 -0.57 -18.21
CA THR A 104 -11.21 -1.80 -18.61
C THR A 104 -12.67 -1.53 -18.99
N ARG A 105 -13.37 -0.66 -18.24
CA ARG A 105 -14.76 -0.28 -18.57
C ARG A 105 -14.89 0.43 -19.91
N ARG A 106 -14.06 1.45 -20.19
CA ARG A 106 -14.09 2.18 -21.47
C ARG A 106 -13.87 1.31 -22.71
N ARG A 107 -13.31 0.11 -22.54
CA ARG A 107 -13.02 -0.84 -23.62
C ARG A 107 -14.14 -1.86 -23.84
N ASN A 108 -15.07 -1.96 -22.89
CA ASN A 108 -16.25 -2.81 -22.97
C ASN A 108 -17.48 -2.05 -23.50
N ASP A 109 -17.39 -0.72 -23.58
CA ASP A 109 -18.33 0.18 -24.26
C ASP A 109 -17.88 0.41 -25.71
#